data_AF-A0A7V1N859-F1
#
_entry.id   AF-A0A7V1N859-F1
#
_cell.length_a   1.000
_cell.length_b   1.000
_cell.length_c   1.000
_cell.angle_alpha   90.00
_cell.angle_beta   90.00
_cell.angle_gamma   90.00
#
_symmetry.space_group_name_H-M   'P 1'
#
loop_
_entity.id
_entity.type
_entity.pdbx_description
1 polymer ?
#
loop_
_entity_poly.entity_id
_entity_poly.type
_entity_poly.pdbx_seq_one_letter_code
_entity_poly.pdbx_strand_id
1 'polypeptide(L)'
;MWSEIENVLTPATPAEAQELARREGYALIAGGSYLASRRPAGIHTLVNVAPLLGSEIENGRGVLRLGAGTTLQGLVEGLQDGPWAELALCARRSCSSKLLRNQRTLGGEVAWERADS
;
A
#
# COMPACT_ATOMS: atom_id res chain seq x y z
N MET A 1 5.17 21.05 -4.99
CA MET A 1 6.47 20.53 -4.47
C MET A 1 6.25 20.14 -3.02
N TRP A 2 6.75 18.98 -2.56
CA TRP A 2 6.60 18.43 -1.21
C TRP A 2 7.37 19.24 -0.14
N SER A 3 7.24 20.55 -0.16
CA SER A 3 8.12 21.50 0.54
C SER A 3 8.10 21.41 2.06
N GLU A 4 7.15 20.67 2.64
CA GLU A 4 7.04 20.44 4.09
C GLU A 4 7.58 19.08 4.52
N ILE A 5 7.81 18.15 3.59
CA ILE A 5 8.45 16.87 3.93
C ILE A 5 9.94 17.12 4.07
N GLU A 6 10.40 17.04 5.31
CA GLU A 6 11.80 17.24 5.67
C GLU A 6 12.57 15.92 5.65
N ASN A 7 11.90 14.83 6.03
CA ASN A 7 12.55 13.54 6.27
C ASN A 7 11.76 12.35 5.70
N VAL A 8 12.50 11.35 5.24
CA VAL A 8 11.99 10.01 4.91
C VAL A 8 12.80 9.00 5.71
N LEU A 9 12.16 8.33 6.67
CA LEU A 9 12.75 7.30 7.51
C LEU A 9 12.39 5.92 6.97
N THR A 10 13.31 4.96 7.05
CA THR A 10 13.07 3.56 6.67
C THR A 10 13.37 2.68 7.88
N PRO A 11 12.36 2.29 8.68
CA PRO A 11 12.55 1.47 9.85
C PRO A 11 13.05 0.07 9.48
N ALA A 12 13.86 -0.53 10.36
CA ALA A 12 14.38 -1.88 10.18
C ALA A 12 13.37 -2.96 10.59
N THR A 13 12.37 -2.61 11.41
CA THR A 13 11.39 -3.56 11.93
C THR A 13 9.96 -3.00 11.93
N PRO A 14 8.92 -3.86 11.90
CA PRO A 14 7.53 -3.42 12.06
C PRO A 14 7.26 -2.70 13.38
N ALA A 15 7.93 -3.11 14.47
CA ALA A 15 7.77 -2.47 15.78
C ALA A 15 8.29 -1.02 15.78
N GLU A 16 9.43 -0.79 15.13
CA GLU A 16 9.97 0.56 14.94
C GLU A 16 9.06 1.42 14.06
N ALA A 17 8.54 0.85 12.97
CA ALA A 17 7.58 1.54 12.10
C ALA A 17 6.33 1.97 12.88
N GLN A 18 5.81 1.10 13.76
CA GLN A 18 4.66 1.39 14.60
C GLN A 18 4.95 2.51 15.59
N GLU A 19 6.13 2.52 16.21
CA GLU A 19 6.50 3.56 17.16
C GLU A 19 6.66 4.93 16.46
N LEU A 20 7.25 4.95 15.26
CA LEU A 20 7.35 6.17 14.46
C LEU A 20 5.96 6.68 14.02
N ALA A 21 5.02 5.79 13.69
CA ALA A 21 3.68 6.14 13.26
C ALA A 21 2.83 6.83 14.35
N ARG A 22 3.20 6.70 15.63
CA ARG A 22 2.51 7.35 16.76
C ARG A 22 2.93 8.80 16.96
N ARG A 23 4.00 9.24 16.30
CA ARG A 23 4.53 10.60 16.45
C ARG A 23 3.69 11.58 15.64
N GLU A 24 3.43 12.74 16.22
CA GLU A 24 2.77 13.84 15.51
C GLU A 24 3.61 14.28 14.31
N GLY A 25 2.96 14.53 13.18
CA GLY A 25 3.62 14.92 11.93
C GLY A 25 4.29 13.79 11.13
N TYR A 26 4.10 12.53 11.55
CA TYR A 26 4.63 11.35 10.86
C TYR A 26 3.50 10.63 10.11
N ALA A 27 3.81 10.13 8.91
CA ALA A 27 2.87 9.31 8.14
C ALA A 27 3.57 8.07 7.56
N LEU A 28 2.90 6.92 7.63
CA LEU A 28 3.37 5.70 6.98
C LEU A 28 3.23 5.79 5.47
N ILE A 29 4.24 5.31 4.74
CA ILE A 29 4.25 5.24 3.28
C ILE A 29 4.68 3.85 2.83
N ALA A 30 3.95 3.30 1.86
CA ALA A 30 4.41 2.15 1.08
C ALA A 30 4.68 2.62 -0.35
N GLY A 31 3.73 2.46 -1.27
CA GLY A 31 3.91 2.89 -2.66
C GLY A 31 3.60 4.37 -2.96
N GLY A 32 3.22 5.17 -1.95
CA GLY A 32 3.23 6.65 -2.03
C GLY A 32 2.13 7.33 -2.86
N SER A 33 1.32 6.57 -3.60
CA SER A 33 0.28 7.10 -4.50
C SER A 33 -0.80 7.92 -3.79
N TYR A 34 -1.13 7.59 -2.54
CA TYR A 34 -2.17 8.29 -1.77
C TYR A 34 -1.76 9.66 -1.26
N LEU A 35 -0.54 9.79 -0.77
CA LEU A 35 -0.04 11.06 -0.24
C LEU A 35 0.14 12.13 -1.32
N ALA A 36 0.29 11.71 -2.58
CA ALA A 36 0.24 12.62 -3.72
C ALA A 36 -1.17 13.20 -3.97
N SER A 37 -2.22 12.49 -3.54
CA SER A 37 -3.64 12.84 -3.81
C SER A 37 -4.34 13.57 -2.65
N ARG A 38 -3.97 13.29 -1.40
CA ARG A 38 -4.38 14.05 -0.22
C ARG A 38 -3.13 14.35 0.59
N ARG A 39 -2.81 15.64 0.73
CA ARG A 39 -1.72 16.15 1.55
C ARG A 39 -2.30 16.47 2.93
N PRO A 40 -2.16 15.59 3.94
CA PRO A 40 -2.63 15.91 5.28
C PRO A 40 -1.75 17.05 5.80
N ALA A 41 -2.36 18.13 6.29
CA ALA A 41 -1.61 19.24 6.86
C ALA A 41 -0.81 18.76 8.08
N GLY A 42 0.38 19.32 8.28
CA GLY A 42 1.23 19.02 9.45
C GLY A 42 2.10 17.77 9.31
N ILE A 43 2.00 17.00 8.22
CA ILE A 43 2.93 15.90 7.96
C ILE A 43 4.25 16.46 7.43
N HIS A 44 5.34 16.22 8.16
CA HIS A 44 6.70 16.62 7.80
C HIS A 44 7.67 15.44 7.72
N THR A 45 7.25 14.24 8.14
CA THR A 45 8.10 13.04 8.07
C THR A 45 7.33 11.84 7.54
N LEU A 46 7.94 11.16 6.57
CA LEU A 46 7.40 9.94 5.98
C LEU A 46 8.16 8.72 6.50
N VAL A 47 7.43 7.67 6.85
CA VAL A 47 7.98 6.41 7.34
C VAL A 47 7.77 5.36 6.26
N ASN A 48 8.81 5.07 5.49
CA ASN A 48 8.79 4.11 4.40
C ASN A 48 8.79 2.67 4.93
N VAL A 49 7.60 2.07 4.94
CA VAL A 49 7.40 0.69 5.38
C VAL A 49 7.48 -0.32 4.25
N ALA A 50 7.61 0.11 2.98
CA ALA A 50 7.63 -0.80 1.83
C ALA A 50 8.64 -1.96 1.97
N PRO A 51 9.87 -1.77 2.48
CA PRO A 51 10.83 -2.87 2.64
C PRO A 51 10.42 -3.91 3.68
N LEU A 52 9.49 -3.58 4.58
CA LEU A 52 9.00 -4.48 5.64
C LEU A 52 7.81 -5.32 5.18
N LEU A 53 7.22 -5.01 4.02
CA LEU A 53 6.01 -5.67 3.54
C LEU A 53 6.36 -6.81 2.58
N GLY A 54 5.82 -8.00 2.85
CA GLY A 54 5.80 -9.09 1.88
C GLY A 54 4.94 -8.74 0.65
N SER A 55 5.29 -9.28 -0.50
CA SER A 55 4.56 -9.11 -1.77
C SER A 55 4.06 -10.42 -2.37
N GLU A 56 4.27 -11.52 -1.66
CA GLU A 56 3.90 -12.87 -2.05
C GLU A 56 2.39 -13.05 -2.19
N ILE A 57 2.02 -13.91 -3.14
CA ILE A 57 0.66 -14.36 -3.40
C ILE A 57 0.69 -15.88 -3.29
N GLU A 58 0.15 -16.43 -2.21
CA GLU A 58 0.11 -17.88 -1.97
C GLU A 58 -1.33 -18.38 -2.04
N ASN A 59 -1.55 -19.41 -2.86
CA ASN A 59 -2.84 -20.07 -2.96
C ASN A 59 -2.71 -21.52 -2.48
N GLY A 60 -3.44 -21.89 -1.43
CA GLY A 60 -3.40 -23.25 -0.89
C GLY A 60 -4.59 -23.58 -0.01
N ARG A 61 -5.11 -24.81 -0.14
CA ARG A 61 -6.22 -25.34 0.70
C ARG A 61 -7.46 -24.44 0.72
N GLY A 62 -7.79 -23.79 -0.40
CA GLY A 62 -8.93 -22.86 -0.50
C GLY A 62 -8.72 -21.52 0.19
N VAL A 63 -7.50 -21.22 0.64
CA VAL A 63 -7.13 -19.95 1.27
C VAL A 63 -6.14 -19.22 0.38
N LEU A 64 -6.42 -17.94 0.13
CA LEU A 64 -5.51 -17.01 -0.52
C LEU A 64 -4.80 -16.16 0.53
N ARG A 65 -3.47 -16.17 0.51
CA ARG A 65 -2.64 -15.27 1.33
C ARG A 65 -1.98 -14.24 0.44
N LEU A 66 -2.08 -12.98 0.83
CA LEU A 66 -1.57 -11.85 0.08
C LEU A 66 -0.69 -11.03 1.02
N GLY A 67 0.55 -10.79 0.61
CA GLY A 67 1.44 -9.86 1.29
C GLY A 67 0.86 -8.43 1.23
N ALA A 68 1.02 -7.66 2.31
CA ALA A 68 0.52 -6.29 2.38
C ALA A 68 1.18 -5.35 1.35
N GLY A 69 2.37 -5.71 0.86
CA GLY A 69 3.12 -5.02 -0.18
C GLY A 69 2.72 -5.44 -1.61
N THR A 70 1.87 -6.45 -1.78
CA THR A 70 1.36 -6.85 -3.09
C THR A 70 0.62 -5.67 -3.72
N THR A 71 0.99 -5.32 -4.96
CA THR A 71 0.38 -4.19 -5.67
C THR A 71 -0.95 -4.59 -6.32
N LEU A 72 -1.82 -3.63 -6.61
CA LEU A 72 -3.04 -3.91 -7.37
C LEU A 72 -2.72 -4.52 -8.73
N GLN A 73 -1.62 -4.10 -9.38
CA GLN A 73 -1.21 -4.71 -10.65
C GLN A 73 -0.70 -6.15 -10.43
N GLY A 74 0.01 -6.42 -9.33
CA GLY A 74 0.44 -7.76 -8.95
C GLY A 74 -0.75 -8.70 -8.74
N LEU A 75 -1.85 -8.23 -8.15
CA LEU A 75 -3.10 -9.01 -8.05
C LEU A 75 -3.68 -9.31 -9.44
N VAL A 76 -3.70 -8.32 -10.33
CA VAL A 76 -4.19 -8.49 -11.70
C VAL A 76 -3.40 -9.58 -12.42
N GLU A 77 -2.08 -9.53 -12.36
CA GLU A 77 -1.20 -10.46 -13.09
C GLU A 77 -1.17 -11.84 -12.43
N GLY A 78 -1.16 -11.91 -11.09
CA GLY A 78 -1.03 -13.15 -10.35
C GLY A 78 -2.31 -13.96 -10.20
N LEU A 79 -3.49 -13.35 -10.36
CA LEU A 79 -4.78 -14.01 -10.10
C LEU A 79 -5.71 -14.12 -11.32
N GLN A 80 -5.41 -13.46 -12.45
CA GLN A 80 -6.33 -13.39 -13.60
C GLN A 80 -6.77 -14.73 -14.19
N ASP A 81 -5.94 -15.78 -14.08
CA ASP A 81 -6.22 -17.11 -14.64
C ASP A 81 -6.56 -18.15 -13.56
N GLY A 82 -6.80 -17.71 -12.32
CA GLY A 82 -6.99 -18.59 -11.16
C GLY A 82 -8.42 -18.61 -10.59
N PRO A 83 -8.65 -19.41 -9.54
CA PRO A 83 -9.95 -19.45 -8.85
C PRO A 83 -10.33 -18.13 -8.18
N TRP A 84 -9.41 -17.17 -8.13
CA TRP A 84 -9.57 -15.83 -7.57
C TRP A 84 -9.58 -14.73 -8.65
N ALA A 85 -9.85 -15.07 -9.91
CA ALA A 85 -9.83 -14.12 -11.04
C ALA A 85 -10.75 -12.90 -10.83
N GLU A 86 -11.83 -13.04 -10.05
CA GLU A 86 -12.70 -11.91 -9.72
C GLU A 86 -11.96 -10.82 -8.93
N LEU A 87 -11.03 -11.18 -8.04
CA LEU A 87 -10.20 -10.20 -7.32
C LEU A 87 -9.27 -9.44 -8.29
N ALA A 88 -8.71 -10.12 -9.29
CA ALA A 88 -7.95 -9.47 -10.36
C ALA A 88 -8.82 -8.49 -11.15
N LEU A 89 -10.07 -8.86 -11.45
CA LEU A 89 -11.02 -7.98 -12.13
C LEU A 89 -11.36 -6.74 -11.29
N CYS A 90 -11.64 -6.91 -10.00
CA CYS A 90 -11.89 -5.82 -9.06
C CYS A 90 -10.70 -4.86 -8.99
N ALA A 91 -9.48 -5.38 -8.87
CA ALA A 91 -8.25 -4.57 -8.84
C ALA A 91 -8.05 -3.77 -10.13
N ARG A 92 -8.40 -4.35 -11.29
CA ARG A 92 -8.34 -3.66 -12.60
C ARG A 92 -9.38 -2.55 -12.70
N ARG A 93 -10.59 -2.78 -12.17
CA ARG A 93 -11.71 -1.82 -12.21
C ARG A 93 -11.57 -0.70 -11.19
N SER A 94 -10.98 -0.95 -10.02
CA SER A 94 -10.79 0.06 -8.96
C SER A 94 -9.77 1.14 -9.32
N CYS A 95 -8.93 0.90 -10.34
CA CYS A 95 -7.93 1.83 -10.82
C CYS A 95 -7.57 1.51 -12.26
N SER A 96 -8.06 2.29 -13.25
CA SER A 96 -7.82 2.02 -14.67
C SER A 96 -6.34 2.18 -15.09
N SER A 97 -5.60 3.07 -14.45
CA SER A 97 -4.18 3.32 -14.74
C SER A 97 -3.29 2.19 -14.21
N LYS A 98 -2.56 1.52 -15.13
CA LYS A 98 -1.53 0.51 -14.78
C LYS A 98 -0.43 1.12 -13.91
N LEU A 99 0.00 2.35 -14.22
CA LEU A 99 1.06 3.04 -13.47
C LEU A 99 0.66 3.22 -12.00
N LEU A 100 -0.58 3.68 -11.75
CA LEU A 100 -1.07 3.83 -10.37
C LEU A 100 -1.26 2.48 -9.69
N ARG A 101 -1.74 1.45 -10.40
CA ARG A 101 -1.86 0.09 -9.84
C ARG A 101 -0.51 -0.50 -9.43
N ASN A 102 0.59 -0.16 -10.12
CA ASN A 102 1.94 -0.57 -9.73
C ASN A 102 2.42 0.08 -8.42
N GLN A 103 1.80 1.18 -8.00
CA GLN A 103 2.18 1.94 -6.80
C GLN A 103 1.18 1.77 -5.64
N ARG A 104 0.01 1.20 -5.89
CA ARG A 104 -1.03 0.99 -4.88
C ARG A 104 -0.86 -0.41 -4.31
N THR A 105 -0.41 -0.50 -3.06
CA THR A 105 -0.25 -1.77 -2.34
C THR A 105 -1.56 -2.13 -1.64
N LEU A 106 -1.86 -3.43 -1.53
CA LEU A 106 -3.08 -3.93 -0.90
C LEU A 106 -3.21 -3.47 0.55
N GLY A 107 -2.12 -3.52 1.32
CA GLY A 107 -2.10 -3.01 2.70
C GLY A 107 -2.37 -1.50 2.76
N GLY A 108 -1.90 -0.74 1.78
CA GLY A 108 -2.20 0.69 1.65
C GLY A 108 -3.67 0.94 1.33
N GLU A 109 -4.28 0.15 0.45
CA GLU A 109 -5.72 0.24 0.14
C GLU A 109 -6.59 -0.04 1.37
N VAL A 110 -6.25 -1.08 2.14
CA VAL A 110 -7.01 -1.51 3.32
C VAL A 110 -6.84 -0.51 4.46
N ALA A 111 -5.60 -0.10 4.76
CA ALA A 111 -5.30 0.81 5.86
C ALA A 111 -5.84 2.24 5.63
N TRP A 112 -6.05 2.62 4.36
CA TRP A 112 -6.54 3.95 4.03
C TRP A 112 -8.03 4.15 4.34
N GLU A 113 -8.80 3.08 4.59
CA GLU A 113 -10.23 3.08 4.93
C GLU A 113 -11.01 4.20 4.23
N ARG A 114 -11.40 3.99 2.97
CA ARG A 114 -12.23 4.97 2.24
C ARG A 114 -13.60 5.08 2.90
N ALA A 115 -13.80 6.13 3.70
CA ALA A 115 -15.10 6.49 4.29
C ALA A 115 -16.18 6.84 3.24
N ASP A 116 -15.81 7.04 1.97
CA ASP A 116 -16.71 7.46 0.89
C ASP A 116 -17.14 6.30 -0.04
N SER A 117 -17.21 5.06 0.47
CA SER A 117 -17.66 3.88 -0.31
C SER A 117 -19.18 3.72 -0.30
#